data_AF-A0A5C2FMX4-F1
#
_entry.id   AF-A0A5C2FMX4-F1
#
_cell.length_a   1.000
_cell.length_b   1.000
_cell.length_c   1.000
_cell.angle_alpha   90.00
_cell.angle_beta   90.00
_cell.angle_gamma   90.00
#
_symmetry.space_group_name_H-M   'P 1'
#
loop_
_entity.id
_entity.type
_entity.pdbx_description
1 polymer ?
#
loop_
_entity_poly.entity_id
_entity_poly.type
_entity_poly.pdbx_seq_one_letter_code
_entity_poly.pdbx_strand_id
1 'polypeptide(L)'
;MTDRDPRFERMQRYEPGRRPYVQVTGPDLGKYHARVIGWIPGQVFIEYPLKIRDYVTTGQLDVAWVPTAAAIRIRRTDSIWLSTEDDHDWHEHEDQKIKYRADPWTVYQQEETGTTTD
;
A
#
# COMPACT_ATOMS: atom_id res chain seq x y z
N MET A 1 25.54 9.01 -11.83
CA MET A 1 25.27 8.42 -10.52
C MET A 1 23.77 8.40 -10.36
N THR A 2 23.16 7.22 -10.32
CA THR A 2 21.72 7.09 -10.11
C THR A 2 21.46 7.42 -8.65
N ASP A 3 20.91 8.61 -8.36
CA ASP A 3 20.38 8.94 -7.04
C ASP A 3 19.24 7.97 -6.76
N ARG A 4 19.60 6.84 -6.14
CA ARG A 4 18.64 5.85 -5.67
C ARG A 4 17.89 6.50 -4.53
N ASP A 5 16.57 6.61 -4.67
CA ASP A 5 15.72 7.18 -3.64
C ASP A 5 16.01 6.50 -2.28
N PRO A 6 16.51 7.26 -1.28
CA PRO A 6 17.00 6.71 -0.02
C PRO A 6 15.90 6.02 0.79
N ARG A 7 14.63 6.27 0.46
CA ARG A 7 13.48 5.57 1.07
C ARG A 7 13.56 4.06 0.84
N PHE A 8 14.11 3.60 -0.28
CA PHE A 8 14.22 2.18 -0.58
C PHE A 8 15.17 1.41 0.32
N GLU A 9 16.13 2.09 0.96
CA GLU A 9 17.09 1.50 1.90
C GLU A 9 16.46 1.27 3.28
N ARG A 10 15.50 2.12 3.65
CA ARG A 10 14.79 2.10 4.94
C ARG A 10 13.45 1.38 4.87
N MET A 11 13.02 1.02 3.66
CA MET A 11 11.73 0.42 3.41
C MET A 11 11.62 -0.97 4.02
N GLN A 12 10.64 -1.15 4.89
CA GLN A 12 10.18 -2.47 5.30
C GLN A 12 9.36 -3.08 4.16
N ARG A 13 9.66 -4.33 3.78
CA ARG A 13 9.07 -4.96 2.59
C ARG A 13 8.15 -6.10 2.97
N TYR A 14 7.05 -6.19 2.25
CA TYR A 14 6.23 -7.40 2.23
C TYR A 14 6.82 -8.41 1.24
N GLU A 15 6.68 -9.70 1.56
CA GLU A 15 7.02 -10.77 0.63
C GLU A 15 6.09 -10.71 -0.60
N PRO A 16 6.57 -11.13 -1.79
CA PRO A 16 5.67 -11.41 -2.92
C PRO A 16 4.53 -12.34 -2.49
N GLY A 17 3.32 -12.10 -3.00
CA GLY A 17 2.12 -12.85 -2.61
C GLY A 17 1.54 -12.53 -1.22
N ARG A 18 2.24 -11.76 -0.38
CA ARG A 18 1.80 -11.35 0.98
C ARG A 18 1.71 -9.84 1.11
N ARG A 19 1.14 -9.19 0.10
CA ARG A 19 1.06 -7.73 0.00
C ARG A 19 -0.35 -7.26 0.37
N PRO A 20 -0.50 -6.43 1.41
CA PRO A 20 -1.80 -5.85 1.76
C PRO A 20 -2.44 -5.13 0.59
N TYR A 21 -3.77 -5.25 0.45
CA TYR A 21 -4.54 -4.42 -0.47
C TYR A 21 -4.95 -3.11 0.21
N VAL A 22 -4.91 -2.03 -0.55
CA VAL A 22 -5.30 -0.70 -0.10
C VAL A 22 -6.18 -0.02 -1.14
N GLN A 23 -7.17 0.72 -0.66
CA GLN A 23 -7.83 1.76 -1.44
C GLN A 23 -7.09 3.07 -1.17
N VAL A 24 -6.57 3.67 -2.23
CA VAL A 24 -5.79 4.90 -2.16
C VAL A 24 -6.61 6.04 -2.76
N THR A 25 -6.61 7.19 -2.08
CA THR A 25 -7.31 8.40 -2.53
C THR A 25 -6.28 9.43 -2.95
N GLY A 26 -6.24 9.76 -4.24
CA GLY A 26 -5.36 10.79 -4.81
C GLY A 26 -6.14 12.04 -5.22
N PRO A 27 -5.52 13.23 -5.16
CA PRO A 27 -6.17 14.48 -5.58
C PRO A 27 -6.59 14.47 -7.07
N ASP A 28 -5.81 13.80 -7.92
CA ASP A 28 -6.03 13.78 -9.38
C ASP A 28 -6.63 12.47 -9.92
N LEU A 29 -6.54 11.39 -9.13
CA LEU A 29 -6.79 10.02 -9.59
C LEU A 29 -8.07 9.41 -9.01
N GLY A 30 -8.76 10.12 -8.10
CA GLY A 30 -9.92 9.57 -7.39
C GLY A 30 -9.54 8.44 -6.44
N LYS A 31 -10.45 7.48 -6.24
CA LYS A 31 -10.21 6.27 -5.44
C LYS A 31 -9.79 5.11 -6.33
N TYR A 32 -8.70 4.44 -5.98
CA TYR A 32 -8.16 3.30 -6.74
C TYR A 32 -7.60 2.23 -5.82
N HIS A 33 -7.63 0.98 -6.28
CA HIS A 33 -7.13 -0.15 -5.50
C HIS A 33 -5.68 -0.46 -5.91
N ALA A 34 -4.85 -0.76 -4.93
CA ALA A 34 -3.43 -1.02 -5.10
C ALA A 34 -2.97 -2.08 -4.07
N ARG A 35 -1.73 -2.55 -4.20
CA ARG A 35 -1.08 -3.41 -3.21
C ARG A 35 0.13 -2.73 -2.63
N VAL A 36 0.35 -2.90 -1.33
CA VAL A 36 1.50 -2.33 -0.61
C VAL A 36 2.70 -3.26 -0.78
N ILE A 37 3.71 -2.81 -1.51
CA ILE A 37 4.99 -3.53 -1.64
C ILE A 37 5.80 -3.38 -0.35
N GLY A 38 5.78 -2.19 0.24
CA GLY A 38 6.55 -1.88 1.43
C GLY A 38 6.18 -0.51 1.99
N TRP A 39 6.83 -0.13 3.09
CA TRP A 39 6.52 1.10 3.79
C TRP A 39 7.71 1.63 4.58
N ILE A 40 7.63 2.93 4.88
CA ILE A 40 8.43 3.65 5.88
C ILE A 40 7.45 4.45 6.76
N PRO A 41 7.85 4.95 7.94
CA PRO A 41 6.96 5.82 8.71
C PRO A 41 6.40 6.97 7.86
N GLY A 42 5.07 7.10 7.82
CA GLY A 42 4.36 8.14 7.06
C GLY A 42 4.16 7.89 5.56
N GLN A 43 4.81 6.89 4.95
CA GLN A 43 4.63 6.59 3.52
C GLN A 43 4.55 5.09 3.22
N VAL A 44 3.67 4.71 2.30
CA VAL A 44 3.59 3.37 1.73
C VAL A 44 4.04 3.40 0.27
N PHE A 45 4.82 2.40 -0.12
CA PHE A 45 5.18 2.16 -1.51
C PHE A 45 4.20 1.15 -2.09
N ILE A 46 3.43 1.60 -3.06
CA ILE A 46 2.33 0.84 -3.64
C ILE A 46 2.60 0.52 -5.10
N GLU A 47 1.87 -0.49 -5.56
CA GLU A 47 1.83 -0.92 -6.95
C GLU A 47 0.39 -0.91 -7.42
N TYR A 48 0.17 -0.35 -8.61
CA TYR A 48 -1.13 -0.33 -9.26
C TYR A 48 -1.34 -1.58 -10.11
N PRO A 49 -2.61 -1.96 -10.36
CA PRO A 49 -2.92 -2.90 -11.42
C PRO A 49 -2.31 -2.40 -12.74
N LEU A 50 -1.80 -3.34 -13.53
CA LEU A 50 -1.34 -3.07 -14.89
C LEU A 50 -2.45 -2.37 -15.68
N LYS A 51 -2.27 -1.09 -15.98
CA LYS A 51 -3.10 -0.43 -16.98
C LYS A 51 -2.69 -0.98 -18.33
N ILE A 52 -3.57 -1.74 -18.98
CA ILE A 52 -3.42 -2.05 -20.40
C ILE A 52 -3.59 -0.72 -21.13
N ARG A 53 -2.47 -0.07 -21.47
CA ARG A 53 -2.47 1.20 -22.22
C ARG A 53 -2.84 0.98 -23.69
N ASP A 54 -2.49 -0.18 -24.27
CA ASP A 54 -2.89 -0.63 -25.62
C ASP A 54 -2.45 -2.08 -25.87
N TYR A 55 -3.05 -2.78 -26.86
CA TYR A 55 -2.77 -4.20 -27.23
C TYR A 55 -1.28 -4.49 -27.57
N VAL A 56 -0.49 -3.45 -27.89
CA VAL A 56 0.89 -3.56 -28.38
C VAL A 56 1.93 -3.15 -27.33
N THR A 57 1.54 -2.43 -26.28
CA THR A 57 2.48 -1.91 -25.29
C THR A 57 2.35 -2.67 -23.98
N THR A 58 3.38 -3.44 -23.66
CA THR A 58 3.62 -4.14 -22.39
C THR A 58 3.14 -3.30 -21.22
N GLY A 59 2.17 -3.81 -20.45
CA GLY A 59 1.60 -3.08 -19.33
C GLY A 59 2.72 -2.59 -18.40
N GLN A 60 2.77 -1.29 -18.16
CA GLN A 60 3.74 -0.72 -17.26
C GLN A 60 3.19 -0.88 -15.84
N LEU A 61 3.91 -1.64 -15.00
CA LEU A 61 3.65 -1.63 -13.56
C LEU A 61 3.95 -0.20 -13.08
N ASP A 62 2.89 0.47 -12.64
CA ASP A 62 2.99 1.81 -12.10
C ASP A 62 3.12 1.69 -10.58
N VAL A 63 4.19 2.26 -10.04
CA VAL A 63 4.55 2.18 -8.62
C VAL A 63 4.75 3.58 -8.08
N ALA A 64 4.28 3.83 -6.86
CA ALA A 64 4.33 5.15 -6.27
C ALA A 64 4.55 5.08 -4.77
N TRP A 65 5.20 6.11 -4.23
CA TRP A 65 5.14 6.41 -2.81
C TRP A 65 3.92 7.28 -2.54
N VAL A 66 3.07 6.88 -1.62
CA VAL A 66 1.92 7.67 -1.19
C VAL A 66 1.92 7.87 0.34
N PRO A 67 1.38 8.99 0.84
CA PRO A 67 1.20 9.18 2.28
C PRO A 67 0.32 8.08 2.86
N THR A 68 0.64 7.61 4.07
CA THR A 68 -0.18 6.61 4.78
C THR A 68 -1.63 7.09 4.98
N ALA A 69 -1.84 8.39 5.19
CA ALA A 69 -3.17 9.00 5.29
C ALA A 69 -4.03 8.83 4.04
N ALA A 70 -3.40 8.68 2.88
CA ALA A 70 -4.09 8.51 1.60
C ALA A 70 -4.42 7.04 1.32
N ALA A 71 -3.90 6.09 2.10
CA ALA A 71 -4.06 4.66 1.89
C ALA A 71 -4.90 4.03 3.01
N ILE A 72 -6.03 3.44 2.66
CA ILE A 72 -6.91 2.72 3.59
C ILE A 72 -6.79 1.23 3.27
N ARG A 73 -6.43 0.41 4.26
CA ARG A 73 -6.39 -1.05 4.07
C ARG A 73 -7.79 -1.60 3.79
N ILE A 74 -7.85 -2.45 2.78
CA ILE A 74 -9.06 -3.18 2.40
C ILE A 74 -8.78 -4.68 2.42
N ARG A 75 -9.84 -5.47 2.47
CA ARG A 75 -9.72 -6.92 2.35
C ARG A 75 -9.30 -7.28 0.95
N ARG A 76 -8.68 -8.46 0.79
CA ARG A 76 -8.44 -9.02 -0.53
C ARG A 76 -9.73 -9.10 -1.33
N THR A 77 -10.80 -9.65 -0.75
CA THR A 77 -12.11 -9.83 -1.44
C THR A 77 -12.73 -8.54 -1.94
N ASP A 78 -12.39 -7.41 -1.31
CA ASP A 78 -12.92 -6.09 -1.66
C ASP A 78 -12.07 -5.42 -2.75
N SER A 79 -10.91 -6.00 -3.10
CA SER A 79 -10.06 -5.50 -4.17
C SER A 79 -10.59 -5.89 -5.54
N ILE A 80 -10.76 -4.92 -6.45
CA ILE A 80 -11.01 -5.16 -7.88
C ILE A 80 -9.80 -5.78 -8.58
N TRP A 81 -8.63 -5.72 -7.95
CA TRP A 81 -7.39 -6.29 -8.44
C TRP A 81 -6.98 -7.43 -7.52
N LEU A 82 -7.25 -8.66 -7.94
CA LEU A 82 -6.85 -9.89 -7.25
C LEU A 82 -5.68 -10.50 -8.02
N SER A 83 -4.57 -10.78 -7.34
CA SER A 83 -3.47 -11.52 -7.93
C SER A 83 -3.70 -13.03 -7.80
N THR A 84 -3.28 -13.78 -8.82
CA THR A 84 -3.20 -15.24 -8.78
C THR A 84 -2.00 -15.73 -7.96
N GLU A 85 -1.07 -14.84 -7.65
CA GLU A 85 0.13 -15.12 -6.84
C GLU A 85 -0.10 -14.89 -5.34
N ASP A 86 -1.32 -14.55 -4.94
CA ASP A 86 -1.64 -14.25 -3.54
C ASP A 86 -1.56 -15.52 -2.68
N ASP A 87 -0.89 -15.39 -1.54
CA ASP A 87 -0.95 -16.37 -0.45
C ASP A 87 -2.32 -16.25 0.23
N HIS A 88 -3.25 -17.10 -0.20
CA HIS A 88 -4.64 -17.06 0.24
C HIS A 88 -4.80 -17.18 1.76
N ASP A 89 -4.04 -18.08 2.40
CA ASP A 89 -4.13 -18.31 3.85
C ASP A 89 -3.63 -17.09 4.63
N TRP A 90 -2.54 -16.47 4.16
CA TRP A 90 -2.05 -15.23 4.75
C TRP A 90 -3.08 -14.10 4.63
N HIS A 91 -3.70 -13.94 3.46
CA HIS A 91 -4.70 -12.92 3.22
C HIS A 91 -5.95 -13.12 4.08
N GLU A 92 -6.46 -14.33 4.20
CA GLU A 92 -7.62 -14.62 5.06
C GLU A 92 -7.33 -14.25 6.52
N HIS A 93 -6.16 -14.63 7.02
CA HIS A 93 -5.75 -14.33 8.38
C HIS A 93 -5.58 -12.82 8.63
N GLU A 94 -4.98 -12.09 7.69
CA GLU A 94 -4.80 -10.64 7.80
C GLU A 94 -6.11 -9.86 7.64
N ASP A 95 -7.00 -10.29 6.75
CA ASP A 95 -8.31 -9.66 6.51
C ASP A 95 -9.23 -9.72 7.73
N GLN A 96 -9.08 -10.77 8.56
CA GLN A 96 -9.76 -10.88 9.85
C GLN A 96 -9.25 -9.82 10.84
N LYS A 97 -7.98 -9.43 10.78
CA LYS A 97 -7.36 -8.47 11.71
C LYS A 97 -7.66 -7.02 11.39
N ILE A 98 -8.04 -6.68 10.16
CA ILE A 98 -8.28 -5.28 9.72
C ILE A 98 -9.23 -4.54 10.67
N LYS A 99 -10.22 -5.23 11.25
CA LYS A 99 -11.17 -4.62 12.21
C LYS A 99 -10.62 -4.39 13.62
N TYR A 100 -9.53 -5.07 13.97
CA TYR A 100 -9.06 -5.18 15.36
C TYR A 100 -7.64 -4.65 15.56
N ARG A 101 -6.87 -4.48 14.48
CA ARG A 101 -5.48 -4.05 14.52
C ARG A 101 -5.20 -3.03 13.42
N ALA A 102 -4.71 -1.87 13.84
CA ALA A 102 -4.11 -0.89 12.93
C ALA A 102 -2.88 -1.49 12.24
N ASP A 103 -2.74 -1.22 10.94
CA ASP A 103 -1.56 -1.58 10.18
C ASP A 103 -0.27 -1.02 10.80
N PRO A 104 0.87 -1.71 10.65
CA PRO A 104 2.16 -1.23 11.16
C PRO A 104 2.51 0.20 10.70
N TRP A 105 2.02 0.59 9.52
CA TRP A 105 2.23 1.90 8.92
C TRP A 105 1.17 2.95 9.29
N THR A 106 0.10 2.60 10.03
CA THR A 106 -0.90 3.56 10.54
C THR A 106 -0.66 3.96 12.00
N VAL A 107 0.09 3.18 12.78
CA VAL A 107 0.32 3.44 14.22
C VAL A 107 0.99 4.82 14.47
N TYR A 108 1.84 5.28 13.56
CA TYR A 108 2.56 6.55 13.71
C TYR A 108 1.73 7.81 13.44
N GLN A 109 0.46 7.68 13.04
CA GLN A 109 -0.46 8.83 12.99
C GLN A 109 -1.09 9.13 14.36
N GLN A 110 -1.01 8.21 15.33
CA GLN A 110 -1.63 8.38 16.64
C GLN A 110 -0.78 9.17 17.65
N GLU A 111 0.49 9.48 17.36
CA GLU A 111 1.39 10.15 18.31
C GLU A 111 1.57 11.67 18.08
N GLU A 112 0.81 12.31 17.17
CA GLU A 112 0.83 13.78 17.00
C GLU A 112 -0.35 14.52 17.68
N THR A 113 -0.94 13.95 18.72
CA THR A 113 -1.75 14.73 19.68
C THR A 113 -1.16 14.59 21.08
N GLY A 114 -0.02 15.23 21.27
CA GLY A 114 0.74 15.13 22.52
C GLY A 114 1.81 16.20 22.67
N THR A 115 1.47 17.48 22.51
CA THR A 115 2.24 18.53 23.20
C THR A 115 1.31 19.65 23.65
N THR A 116 0.82 19.51 24.88
CA THR A 116 0.33 20.60 25.73
C THR A 116 1.52 21.39 26.26
N THR A 117 1.57 22.72 26.07
CA THR A 117 1.99 23.79 27.02
C THR A 117 1.82 25.12 26.22
N ASP A 118 1.10 26.16 26.65
CA ASP A 118 0.92 26.81 27.95
C ASP A 118 -0.52 27.34 28.09
#